data_AF-A0A956HPV2-F1
#
_entry.id   AF-A0A956HPV2-F1
#
_cell.length_a   1.000
_cell.length_b   1.000
_cell.length_c   1.000
_cell.angle_alpha   90.00
_cell.angle_beta   90.00
_cell.angle_gamma   90.00
#
_symmetry.space_group_name_H-M   'P 1'
#
loop_
_entity.id
_entity.type
_entity.pdbx_description
1 polymer ?
#
loop_
_entity_poly.entity_id
_entity_poly.type
_entity_poly.pdbx_seq_one_letter_code
_entity_poly.pdbx_strand_id
1 'polypeptide(L)'
;MEVFWREGFHGASIAQLGAAMGLRPGSIYAAFGSKEGLFREALAAYTRQVRARARALQLGPRALLERWFTLHIDRALAEAGG
;
A
#
# COMPACT_ATOMS: atom_id res chain seq x y z
N MET A 1 -2.01 2.54 -1.84
CA MET A 1 -0.89 2.07 -0.99
C MET A 1 0.48 2.31 -1.61
N GLU A 2 0.65 2.20 -2.93
CA GLU A 2 1.95 2.35 -3.60
C GLU A 2 2.74 3.61 -3.24
N VAL A 3 2.11 4.79 -3.25
CA VAL A 3 2.78 6.05 -2.86
C VAL A 3 3.30 6.00 -1.42
N PHE A 4 2.53 5.43 -0.49
CA PHE A 4 2.96 5.28 0.90
C PHE A 4 4.11 4.28 1.05
N TRP A 5 4.20 3.26 0.19
CA TRP A 5 5.32 2.32 0.20
C TRP A 5 6.61 2.95 -0.31
N ARG A 6 6.52 3.76 -1.37
CA ARG A 6 7.69 4.40 -1.99
C ARG A 6 8.22 5.58 -1.16
N GLU A 7 7.32 6.43 -0.68
CA GLU A 7 7.69 7.70 -0.02
C GLU A 7 7.64 7.62 1.51
N GLY A 8 7.13 6.51 2.07
CA GLY A 8 6.77 6.42 3.48
C GLY A 8 5.57 7.29 3.87
N PHE A 9 5.07 7.12 5.09
CA PHE A 9 3.94 7.91 5.59
C PHE A 9 4.25 9.41 5.65
N HIS A 10 5.41 9.78 6.17
CA HIS A 10 5.80 11.18 6.33
C HIS A 10 6.18 11.83 4.99
N GLY A 11 6.90 11.13 4.11
CA GLY A 11 7.32 11.66 2.81
C GLY A 11 6.18 11.77 1.78
N ALA A 12 5.13 10.96 1.90
CA ALA A 12 3.96 11.10 1.05
C ALA A 12 3.22 12.43 1.29
N SER A 13 3.18 13.29 0.29
CA SER A 13 2.35 14.51 0.30
C SER A 13 0.94 14.25 -0.23
N ILE A 14 -0.03 15.05 0.20
CA ILE A 14 -1.41 14.97 -0.29
C ILE A 14 -1.51 15.29 -1.79
N ALA A 15 -0.63 16.15 -2.31
CA ALA A 15 -0.57 16.44 -3.74
C ALA A 15 -0.14 15.20 -4.56
N GLN A 16 0.90 14.49 -4.12
CA GLN A 16 1.33 13.24 -4.75
C GLN A 16 0.24 12.16 -4.66
N LEU A 17 -0.41 12.04 -3.50
CA LEU A 17 -1.52 11.10 -3.30
C LEU A 17 -2.69 11.42 -4.25
N GLY A 18 -3.04 12.70 -4.40
CA GLY A 18 -4.07 13.14 -5.33
C GLY A 18 -3.72 12.88 -6.79
N ALA A 19 -2.49 13.21 -7.20
CA ALA A 19 -2.02 12.91 -8.55
C ALA A 19 -2.11 11.40 -8.87
N ALA A 20 -1.67 10.55 -7.94
CA ALA A 20 -1.73 9.09 -8.11
C ALA A 20 -3.16 8.53 -8.13
N MET A 21 -4.11 9.19 -7.48
CA MET A 21 -5.52 8.76 -7.41
C MET A 21 -6.41 9.44 -8.46
N GLY A 22 -5.89 10.40 -9.23
CA GLY A 22 -6.71 11.25 -10.11
C GLY A 22 -7.65 12.18 -9.34
N LEU A 23 -7.30 12.53 -8.10
CA LEU A 23 -8.12 13.35 -7.20
C LEU A 23 -7.45 14.67 -6.88
N ARG A 24 -8.27 15.68 -6.61
CA ARG A 24 -7.80 16.95 -6.06
C ARG A 24 -7.56 16.81 -4.55
N PRO A 25 -6.59 17.52 -3.96
CA PRO A 25 -6.35 17.52 -2.51
C PRO A 25 -7.62 17.73 -1.66
N GLY A 26 -8.49 18.68 -2.05
CA GLY A 26 -9.74 18.94 -1.34
C GLY A 26 -10.69 17.74 -1.33
N SER A 27 -10.76 16.97 -2.41
CA SER A 27 -11.59 15.74 -2.47
C SER A 27 -11.08 14.66 -1.52
N ILE A 28 -9.76 14.59 -1.32
CA ILE A 28 -9.14 13.64 -0.38
C ILE A 28 -9.52 14.01 1.05
N TYR A 29 -9.36 15.28 1.44
CA TYR A 29 -9.73 15.71 2.78
C TYR A 29 -11.23 15.57 3.03
N ALA A 30 -12.08 15.85 2.03
CA ALA A 30 -13.51 15.66 2.15
C ALA A 30 -13.90 14.18 2.36
N ALA A 31 -13.24 13.24 1.67
CA ALA A 31 -13.57 11.81 1.75
C ALA A 31 -12.94 11.11 2.96
N PHE A 32 -11.73 11.52 3.37
CA PHE A 32 -10.92 10.77 4.34
C PHE A 32 -10.56 11.57 5.59
N GLY A 33 -10.91 12.85 5.64
CA GLY A 33 -10.65 13.76 6.77
C GLY A 33 -9.19 14.20 6.90
N SER A 34 -8.23 13.30 6.72
CA SER A 34 -6.80 13.58 6.86
C SER A 34 -5.93 12.62 6.05
N LYS A 35 -4.62 12.91 5.95
CA LYS A 35 -3.62 11.98 5.40
C LYS A 35 -3.61 10.65 6.17
N GLU A 36 -3.76 10.72 7.49
CA GLU A 36 -3.82 9.54 8.35
C GLU A 36 -5.09 8.72 8.12
N GLY A 37 -6.24 9.39 7.95
CA GLY A 37 -7.49 8.73 7.57
C GLY A 37 -7.37 7.99 6.23
N LEU A 38 -6.81 8.66 5.22
CA LEU A 38 -6.52 8.04 3.92
C LEU A 38 -5.54 6.85 4.06
N PHE A 39 -4.50 6.98 4.88
CA PHE A 39 -3.53 5.91 5.12
C PHE A 39 -4.19 4.68 5.77
N ARG A 40 -5.04 4.88 6.79
CA ARG A 40 -5.79 3.81 7.45
C ARG A 40 -6.70 3.08 6.46
N GLU A 41 -7.43 3.79 5.62
CA GLU A 41 -8.30 3.18 4.61
C GLU A 41 -7.49 2.42 3.55
N ALA A 42 -6.37 2.98 3.11
CA ALA A 42 -5.48 2.31 2.17
C ALA A 42 -4.91 1.01 2.76
N LEU A 43 -4.50 1.01 4.03
CA LEU A 43 -4.01 -0.18 4.72
C LEU A 43 -5.10 -1.24 4.93
N ALA A 44 -6.31 -0.81 5.29
CA ALA A 44 -7.47 -1.69 5.42
C ALA A 44 -7.83 -2.34 4.08
N ALA A 45 -7.85 -1.57 2.99
CA ALA A 45 -8.08 -2.06 1.64
C ALA A 45 -7.00 -3.07 1.20
N TYR A 46 -5.73 -2.75 1.45
CA TYR A 46 -4.62 -3.66 1.18
C TYR A 46 -4.74 -4.98 1.94
N THR A 47 -5.05 -4.91 3.24
CA THR A 47 -5.26 -6.10 4.08
C THR A 47 -6.39 -6.98 3.55
N ARG A 48 -7.50 -6.38 3.09
CA ARG A 48 -8.60 -7.12 2.47
C ARG A 48 -8.14 -7.83 1.18
N GLN A 49 -7.39 -7.17 0.32
CA GLN A 49 -6.85 -7.76 -0.91
C GLN A 49 -5.90 -8.92 -0.63
N VAL A 50 -4.98 -8.74 0.32
CA VAL A 50 -4.05 -9.78 0.78
C VAL A 50 -4.82 -10.99 1.31
N ARG A 51 -5.79 -10.78 2.20
CA ARG A 51 -6.63 -11.88 2.71
C ARG A 51 -7.41 -12.60 1.60
N ALA A 52 -7.92 -11.87 0.61
CA ALA A 52 -8.63 -12.47 -0.52
C ALA A 52 -7.69 -13.36 -1.36
N ARG A 53 -6.46 -12.88 -1.64
CA ARG A 53 -5.43 -13.68 -2.33
C ARG A 53 -5.02 -14.92 -1.54
N ALA A 54 -4.85 -14.79 -0.22
CA ALA A 54 -4.54 -15.93 0.66
C ALA A 54 -5.62 -17.01 0.53
N ARG A 55 -6.90 -16.63 0.63
CA ARG A 55 -8.02 -17.56 0.48
C ARG A 55 -8.04 -18.24 -0.89
N ALA A 56 -7.85 -17.46 -1.96
CA ALA A 56 -7.84 -17.99 -3.33
C ALA A 56 -6.72 -19.03 -3.54
N LEU A 57 -5.57 -18.83 -2.89
CA LEU A 57 -4.43 -19.75 -2.94
C LEU A 57 -4.49 -20.85 -1.87
N GLN A 58 -5.54 -20.88 -1.05
CA GLN A 58 -5.67 -21.75 0.14
C GLN A 58 -4.48 -21.65 1.11
N LEU A 59 -3.82 -20.48 1.14
CA LEU A 59 -2.70 -20.20 2.03
C LEU A 59 -3.21 -19.59 3.33
N GLY A 60 -2.62 -20.03 4.44
CA GLY A 60 -2.73 -19.29 5.70
C GLY A 60 -2.10 -17.90 5.58
N PRO A 61 -2.53 -16.91 6.39
CA PRO A 61 -1.99 -15.55 6.36
C PRO A 61 -0.45 -15.50 6.46
N ARG A 62 0.14 -16.41 7.23
CA ARG A 62 1.60 -16.56 7.37
C ARG A 62 2.28 -16.94 6.05
N ALA A 63 1.78 -17.96 5.36
CA ALA A 63 2.35 -18.45 4.11
C ALA A 63 2.22 -17.41 2.97
N LEU A 64 1.18 -16.58 2.99
CA LEU A 64 1.06 -15.46 2.04
C LEU A 64 2.09 -14.36 2.34
N LEU A 65 2.34 -14.03 3.61
CA LEU A 65 3.38 -13.08 3.98
C LEU A 65 4.75 -13.62 3.56
N GLU A 66 5.09 -14.86 3.91
CA GLU A 66 6.34 -15.51 3.51
C GLU A 66 6.53 -15.48 1.99
N ARG A 67 5.49 -15.83 1.23
CA ARG A 67 5.52 -15.78 -0.24
C ARG A 67 5.63 -14.35 -0.79
N TRP A 68 5.00 -13.36 -0.16
CA TRP A 68 5.15 -11.95 -0.54
C TRP A 68 6.58 -11.46 -0.29
N PHE A 69 7.18 -11.83 0.86
CA PHE A 69 8.57 -11.54 1.20
C PHE A 69 9.54 -12.10 0.14
N THR A 70 9.42 -13.38 -0.22
CA THR A 70 10.26 -14.01 -1.26
C THR A 70 10.07 -13.37 -2.64
N LEU A 71 8.87 -12.92 -2.98
CA LEU A 71 8.59 -12.36 -4.30
C LEU A 71 8.99 -10.89 -4.46
N HIS A 72 8.99 -10.11 -3.37
CA HIS A 72 9.15 -8.64 -3.47
C HIS A 72 10.36 -8.09 -2.72
N ILE A 73 10.80 -8.68 -1.61
CA ILE A 73 11.99 -8.19 -0.89
C ILE A 73 13.27 -8.63 -1.60
N ASP A 74 13.36 -9.86 -2.08
CA ASP A 74 14.54 -10.33 -2.83
C ASP A 74 14.73 -9.53 -4.12
N ARG A 75 13.63 -9.13 -4.77
CA ARG A 75 13.67 -8.27 -5.95
C ARG A 75 14.09 -6.83 -5.60
N ALA A 76 13.58 -6.28 -4.51
CA ALA A 76 13.96 -4.94 -4.06
C ALA A 76 15.43 -4.88 -3.62
N LEU A 77 15.97 -5.95 -3.04
CA LEU A 77 17.38 -6.07 -2.68
C LEU A 77 18.28 -6.31 -3.91
N ALA A 78 17.80 -7.04 -4.92
CA ALA A 78 18.51 -7.23 -6.18
C ALA A 78 18.59 -5.95 -7.02
N GLU A 79 17.53 -5.12 -7.02
CA GLU A 79 17.49 -3.84 -7.73
C GLU A 79 18.27 -2.72 -6.99
N ALA A 80 18.48 -2.84 -5.68
CA ALA A 80 19.25 -1.87 -4.87
C ALA A 80 20.77 -2.16 -4.83
N GLY A 81 21.21 -3.32 -5.33
CA GLY A 81 22.62 -3.73 -5.37
C GLY A 81 23.31 -3.53 -6.72
N GLY A 82 22.67 -2.85 -7.68
CA GLY A 82 23.18 -2.56 -9.02
C GLY A 82 23.59 -1.11 -9.22
#